data_AF-A0A3M0YDK4-F1
#
_entry.id   AF-A0A3M0YDK4-F1
#
_cell.length_a   1.000
_cell.length_b   1.000
_cell.length_c   1.000
_cell.angle_alpha   90.00
_cell.angle_beta   90.00
_cell.angle_gamma   90.00
#
_symmetry.space_group_name_H-M   'P 1'
#
loop_
_entity.id
_entity.type
_entity.pdbx_description
1 polymer ?
#
loop_
_entity_poly.entity_id
_entity_poly.type
_entity_poly.pdbx_seq_one_letter_code
_entity_poly.pdbx_strand_id
1 'polypeptide(L)'
;MADVPPPLFILCPGYSFSSVVCAMLGEHPAMHGFPELNLFVEETVGGLLNYYASERGQLHGLVRALAQVLEGEQSQKAVEKSWRFLEAHKGWQTGALYRYLLERLAPLRGVDKSPTYGAFPERLERLYRTFPHAFFLHLTRHPWDAGASLYRVYGAKAALGIGRWPEDVANQVEQYWVQRHQNILAFAKRLPHHRYLRLQGERLLEDPDRYLPQIVQWLGLRMDEGAIEAMKHPEH
;
A
#
# COMPACT_ATOMS: atom_id res chain seq x y z
N MET A 1 24.55 -3.84 11.13
CA MET A 1 23.16 -3.45 10.82
C MET A 1 22.72 -4.31 9.65
N ALA A 2 21.53 -4.90 9.69
CA ALA A 2 21.03 -5.69 8.56
C ALA A 2 20.96 -4.81 7.31
N ASP A 3 21.33 -5.34 6.15
CA ASP A 3 21.15 -4.66 4.88
C ASP A 3 19.65 -4.68 4.55
N VAL A 4 18.97 -3.55 4.72
CA VAL A 4 17.53 -3.43 4.52
C VAL A 4 17.29 -3.01 3.07
N PRO A 5 16.67 -3.86 2.22
CA PRO A 5 16.41 -3.49 0.84
C PRO A 5 15.49 -2.27 0.75
N PRO A 6 15.66 -1.38 -0.25
CA PRO A 6 14.75 -0.27 -0.44
C PRO A 6 13.31 -0.76 -0.66
N PRO A 7 12.31 -0.23 0.06
CA PRO A 7 10.93 -0.73 -0.03
C PRO A 7 10.32 -0.43 -1.39
N LEU A 8 9.27 -1.18 -1.73
CA LEU A 8 8.39 -0.91 -2.87
C LEU A 8 7.07 -0.32 -2.37
N PHE A 9 6.69 0.84 -2.92
CA PHE A 9 5.38 1.43 -2.71
C PHE A 9 4.50 1.26 -3.94
N ILE A 10 3.30 0.71 -3.75
CA ILE A 10 2.28 0.65 -4.80
C ILE A 10 1.38 1.88 -4.67
N LEU A 11 1.46 2.78 -5.65
CA LEU A 11 0.65 3.99 -5.75
C LEU A 11 -0.52 3.75 -6.70
N CYS A 12 -1.73 4.04 -6.24
CA CYS A 12 -2.93 3.96 -7.08
C CYS A 12 -4.02 4.88 -6.49
N PRO A 13 -5.08 5.22 -7.26
CA PRO A 13 -6.18 5.99 -6.72
C PRO A 13 -7.07 5.18 -5.77
N GLY A 14 -6.88 3.86 -5.65
CA GLY A 14 -7.88 2.93 -5.12
C GLY A 14 -8.60 2.19 -6.25
N TYR A 15 -9.28 1.09 -5.92
CA TYR A 15 -10.07 0.30 -6.89
C TYR A 15 -9.32 -0.18 -8.15
N SER A 16 -7.98 -0.26 -8.07
CA SER A 16 -7.08 -0.53 -9.20
C SER A 16 -6.27 -1.82 -8.99
N PHE A 17 -6.92 -2.88 -8.50
CA PHE A 17 -6.31 -4.21 -8.23
C PHE A 17 -5.13 -4.24 -7.26
N SER A 18 -4.83 -3.11 -6.64
CA SER A 18 -3.67 -2.92 -5.77
C SER A 18 -3.56 -3.92 -4.62
N SER A 19 -4.67 -4.44 -4.07
CA SER A 19 -4.62 -5.47 -3.02
C SER A 19 -4.12 -6.82 -3.56
N VAL A 20 -4.68 -7.29 -4.69
CA VAL A 20 -4.23 -8.55 -5.29
C VAL A 20 -2.79 -8.43 -5.79
N VAL A 21 -2.42 -7.30 -6.41
CA VAL A 21 -1.04 -7.09 -6.84
C VAL A 21 -0.06 -7.02 -5.67
N CYS A 22 -0.44 -6.40 -4.55
CA CYS A 22 0.39 -6.39 -3.34
C CYS A 22 0.61 -7.80 -2.78
N ALA A 23 -0.44 -8.64 -2.79
CA ALA A 23 -0.35 -10.04 -2.39
C ALA A 23 0.53 -10.85 -3.37
N MET A 24 0.30 -10.74 -4.69
CA MET A 24 1.14 -11.39 -5.71
C MET A 24 2.62 -11.06 -5.55
N LEU A 25 2.96 -9.79 -5.34
CA LEU A 25 4.34 -9.36 -5.11
C LEU A 25 4.89 -9.83 -3.76
N GLY A 26 4.03 -10.03 -2.76
CA GLY A 26 4.37 -10.52 -1.43
C GLY A 26 4.82 -11.98 -1.41
N GLU A 27 4.33 -12.80 -2.34
CA GLU A 27 4.71 -14.22 -2.47
C GLU A 27 6.11 -14.44 -3.07
N HIS A 28 6.74 -13.39 -3.60
CA HIS A 28 8.10 -13.52 -4.09
C HIS A 28 9.06 -13.83 -2.91
N PRO A 29 9.96 -14.84 -2.98
CA PRO A 29 10.77 -15.29 -1.84
C PRO A 29 11.70 -14.24 -1.18
N ALA A 30 11.92 -13.12 -1.86
CA ALA A 30 12.74 -11.99 -1.39
C ALA A 30 11.91 -10.76 -0.99
N MET A 31 10.58 -10.89 -0.88
CA MET A 31 9.65 -9.80 -0.63
C MET A 31 8.70 -10.14 0.51
N HIS A 32 8.06 -9.12 1.07
CA HIS A 32 7.01 -9.26 2.07
C HIS A 32 5.89 -8.27 1.75
N GLY A 33 4.71 -8.80 1.42
CA GLY A 33 3.51 -8.01 1.16
C GLY A 33 2.84 -7.57 2.44
N PHE A 34 2.83 -6.27 2.72
CA PHE A 34 2.08 -5.76 3.87
C PHE A 34 0.59 -5.60 3.54
N PRO A 35 -0.31 -5.76 4.54
CA PRO A 35 -1.66 -5.21 4.44
C PRO A 35 -1.61 -3.68 4.37
N GLU A 36 -2.75 -3.01 4.13
CA GLU A 36 -2.79 -1.55 4.08
C GLU A 36 -2.34 -0.94 5.42
N LEU A 37 -1.14 -0.35 5.43
CA LEU A 37 -0.52 0.18 6.66
C LEU A 37 -1.00 1.59 6.99
N ASN A 38 -1.32 2.40 5.97
CA ASN A 38 -1.68 3.81 6.10
C ASN A 38 -0.65 4.66 6.87
N LEU A 39 0.59 4.18 7.05
CA LEU A 39 1.59 4.81 7.92
C LEU A 39 1.89 6.25 7.51
N PHE A 40 2.00 6.51 6.20
CA PHE A 40 2.36 7.82 5.68
C PHE A 40 1.18 8.79 5.55
N VAL A 41 0.02 8.48 6.15
CA VAL A 41 -1.10 9.42 6.28
C VAL A 41 -0.75 10.58 7.20
N GLU A 42 -0.05 10.30 8.30
CA GLU A 42 0.42 11.29 9.27
C GLU A 42 1.94 11.19 9.51
N GLU A 43 2.52 12.23 10.12
CA GLU A 43 3.96 12.30 10.37
C GLU A 43 4.38 11.48 11.59
N THR A 44 3.56 11.48 12.64
CA THR A 44 3.81 10.74 13.89
C THR A 44 2.78 9.63 14.10
N VAL A 45 3.16 8.60 14.86
CA VAL A 45 2.24 7.54 15.28
C VAL A 45 1.05 8.11 16.06
N GLY A 46 1.29 9.08 16.95
CA GLY A 46 0.22 9.76 17.68
C GLY A 46 -0.73 10.54 16.76
N GLY A 47 -0.19 11.23 15.76
CA GLY A 47 -0.99 11.88 14.71
C GLY A 47 -1.86 10.88 13.96
N LEU A 48 -1.29 9.74 13.57
CA LEU A 48 -1.98 8.67 12.87
C LEU A 48 -3.14 8.07 13.70
N LEU A 49 -2.90 7.79 14.98
CA LEU A 49 -3.91 7.29 15.91
C LEU A 49 -5.06 8.28 16.09
N ASN A 50 -4.74 9.59 16.17
CA ASN A 50 -5.74 10.65 16.28
C ASN A 50 -6.54 10.81 14.97
N TYR A 51 -5.87 10.78 13.81
CA TYR A 51 -6.51 10.90 12.50
C TYR A 51 -7.58 9.82 12.28
N TYR A 52 -7.30 8.60 12.74
CA TYR A 52 -8.22 7.46 12.63
C TYR A 52 -9.00 7.15 13.91
N ALA A 53 -9.15 8.09 14.84
CA ALA A 53 -9.79 7.81 16.13
C ALA A 53 -11.25 7.34 15.98
N SER A 54 -12.00 7.89 15.02
CA SER A 54 -13.37 7.49 14.68
C SER A 54 -13.45 6.35 13.67
N GLU A 55 -12.33 6.00 13.02
CA GLU A 55 -12.23 4.99 11.96
C GLU A 55 -11.09 4.00 12.25
N ARG A 56 -11.03 3.46 13.48
CA ARG A 56 -9.94 2.55 13.90
C ARG A 56 -9.73 1.35 12.99
N GLY A 57 -10.75 0.95 12.24
CA GLY A 57 -10.65 -0.10 11.22
C GLY A 57 -9.59 0.15 10.15
N GLN A 58 -9.26 1.42 9.87
CA GLN A 58 -8.22 1.82 8.91
C GLN A 58 -6.80 1.47 9.40
N LEU A 59 -6.64 1.17 10.69
CA LEU A 59 -5.37 0.78 11.31
C LEU A 59 -5.24 -0.74 11.50
N HIS A 60 -6.26 -1.52 11.14
CA HIS A 60 -6.21 -2.97 11.31
C HIS A 60 -5.04 -3.60 10.55
N GLY A 61 -4.73 -3.12 9.34
CA GLY A 61 -3.57 -3.59 8.58
C GLY A 61 -2.26 -3.37 9.34
N LEU A 62 -2.03 -2.15 9.83
CA LEU A 62 -0.84 -1.82 10.62
C LEU A 62 -0.71 -2.67 11.89
N VAL A 63 -1.79 -2.81 12.65
CA VAL A 63 -1.78 -3.55 13.92
C VAL A 63 -1.56 -5.05 13.68
N ARG A 64 -2.14 -5.62 12.62
CA ARG A 64 -1.90 -7.02 12.24
C ARG A 64 -0.49 -7.24 11.71
N ALA A 65 0.06 -6.29 10.96
CA ALA A 65 1.45 -6.33 10.52
C ALA A 65 2.42 -6.30 11.72
N LEU A 66 2.18 -5.44 12.71
CA LEU A 66 2.95 -5.42 13.96
C LEU A 66 2.85 -6.74 14.72
N ALA A 67 1.64 -7.29 14.85
CA ALA A 67 1.44 -8.58 15.52
C ALA A 67 2.25 -9.68 14.82
N GLN A 68 2.15 -9.78 13.50
CA GLN A 68 2.88 -10.77 12.71
C GLN A 68 4.40 -10.61 12.83
N VAL A 69 4.91 -9.38 12.70
CA VAL A 69 6.35 -9.11 12.66
C VAL A 69 7.00 -9.21 14.04
N LEU A 70 6.28 -8.84 15.10
CA LEU A 70 6.84 -8.80 16.46
C LEU A 70 6.58 -10.07 17.26
N GLU A 71 5.46 -10.75 17.01
CA GLU A 71 5.01 -11.91 17.80
C GLU A 71 4.94 -13.19 16.96
N GLY A 72 5.05 -13.11 15.63
CA GLY A 72 4.95 -14.27 14.74
C GLY A 72 3.52 -14.77 14.50
N GLU A 73 2.50 -14.10 15.05
CA GLU A 73 1.10 -14.49 14.96
C GLU A 73 0.15 -13.27 14.96
N GLN A 74 -1.12 -13.50 14.64
CA GLN A 74 -2.16 -12.46 14.62
C GLN A 74 -3.33 -12.78 15.57
N SER A 75 -3.03 -13.43 16.70
CA SER A 75 -3.99 -13.70 17.76
C SER A 75 -4.55 -12.37 18.34
N GLN A 76 -5.73 -12.42 18.98
CA GLN A 76 -6.30 -11.24 19.64
C GLN A 76 -5.31 -10.62 20.65
N LYS A 77 -4.57 -11.46 21.38
CA LYS A 77 -3.55 -11.01 22.34
C LYS A 77 -2.39 -10.29 21.65
N ALA A 78 -1.90 -10.80 20.53
CA ALA A 78 -0.84 -10.14 19.74
C ALA A 78 -1.31 -8.81 19.14
N VAL A 79 -2.55 -8.73 18.71
CA VAL A 79 -3.20 -7.50 18.23
C VAL A 79 -3.32 -6.47 19.37
N GLU A 80 -3.74 -6.87 20.56
CA GLU A 80 -3.83 -5.98 21.73
C GLU A 80 -2.45 -5.46 22.17
N LYS A 81 -1.41 -6.31 22.14
CA LYS A 81 -0.03 -5.89 22.35
C LYS A 81 0.41 -4.85 21.33
N SER A 82 0.07 -5.05 20.06
CA SER A 82 0.41 -4.13 18.96
C SER A 82 -0.26 -2.76 19.12
N TRP A 83 -1.51 -2.71 19.61
CA TRP A 83 -2.13 -1.45 20.00
C TRP A 83 -1.38 -0.75 21.13
N ARG A 84 -1.02 -1.48 22.19
CA ARG A 84 -0.22 -0.91 23.30
C ARG A 84 1.15 -0.43 22.83
N PHE A 85 1.75 -1.14 21.89
CA PHE A 85 3.00 -0.73 21.25
C PHE A 85 2.83 0.62 20.54
N LEU A 86 1.79 0.80 19.71
CA LEU A 86 1.53 2.08 19.05
C LEU A 86 1.28 3.22 20.06
N GLU A 87 0.52 2.95 21.12
CA GLU A 87 0.25 3.92 22.20
C GLU A 87 1.54 4.34 22.94
N ALA A 88 2.43 3.39 23.23
CA ALA A 88 3.71 3.65 23.88
C ALA A 88 4.70 4.42 22.98
N HIS A 89 4.54 4.33 21.65
CA HIS A 89 5.43 4.92 20.65
C HIS A 89 4.77 6.09 19.89
N LYS A 90 3.78 6.78 20.48
CA LYS A 90 3.12 7.94 19.85
C LYS A 90 4.06 9.01 19.32
N GLY A 91 5.19 9.22 19.99
CA GLY A 91 6.20 10.20 19.58
C GLY A 91 7.07 9.76 18.40
N TRP A 92 6.96 8.52 17.93
CA TRP A 92 7.73 8.06 16.78
C TRP A 92 7.21 8.66 15.49
N GLN A 93 8.13 8.98 14.58
CA GLN A 93 7.79 9.24 13.20
C GLN A 93 7.26 7.96 12.54
N THR A 94 6.22 8.06 11.74
CA THR A 94 5.64 6.91 11.02
C THR A 94 6.64 6.25 10.09
N GLY A 95 7.54 7.05 9.50
CA GLY A 95 8.68 6.55 8.75
C GLY A 95 9.70 5.75 9.58
N ALA A 96 9.92 6.12 10.85
CA ALA A 96 10.77 5.35 11.75
C ALA A 96 10.11 4.02 12.15
N LEU A 97 8.80 4.02 12.38
CA LEU A 97 8.03 2.81 12.60
C LEU A 97 8.10 1.86 11.39
N TYR A 98 8.01 2.38 10.16
CA TYR A 98 8.13 1.54 8.97
C TYR A 98 9.55 0.95 8.83
N ARG A 99 10.61 1.74 9.05
CA ARG A 99 11.99 1.21 9.07
C ARG A 99 12.17 0.10 10.10
N TYR A 100 11.62 0.28 11.30
CA TYR A 100 11.66 -0.71 12.37
C TYR A 100 10.98 -2.05 12.00
N LEU A 101 9.91 -2.01 11.20
CA LEU A 101 9.28 -3.20 10.61
C LEU A 101 10.18 -3.84 9.55
N LEU A 102 10.72 -3.04 8.62
CA LEU A 102 11.59 -3.53 7.55
C LEU A 102 12.88 -4.17 8.10
N GLU A 103 13.47 -3.61 9.15
CA GLU A 103 14.65 -4.16 9.82
C GLU A 103 14.42 -5.56 10.40
N ARG A 104 13.19 -5.88 10.83
CA ARG A 104 12.81 -7.21 11.34
C ARG A 104 12.51 -8.23 10.27
N LEU A 105 12.13 -7.74 9.09
CA LEU A 105 11.85 -8.57 7.93
C LEU A 105 13.08 -8.80 7.05
N ALA A 106 14.17 -8.05 7.29
CA ALA A 106 15.40 -8.18 6.52
C ALA A 106 15.86 -9.66 6.49
N PRO A 107 16.27 -10.17 5.32
CA PRO A 107 16.60 -9.45 4.08
C PRO A 107 15.42 -9.25 3.11
N LEU A 108 14.16 -9.45 3.52
CA LEU A 108 13.00 -9.29 2.64
C LEU A 108 12.74 -7.81 2.34
N ARG A 109 12.38 -7.52 1.09
CA ARG A 109 11.91 -6.20 0.67
C ARG A 109 10.43 -6.03 1.01
N GLY A 110 10.11 -5.02 1.82
CA GLY A 110 8.73 -4.66 2.09
C GLY A 110 7.99 -4.08 0.88
N VAL A 111 6.75 -4.53 0.67
CA VAL A 111 5.80 -3.98 -0.29
C VAL A 111 4.66 -3.33 0.48
N ASP A 112 4.55 -2.00 0.45
CA ASP A 112 3.44 -1.27 1.05
C ASP A 112 2.54 -0.68 -0.03
N LYS A 113 1.26 -0.96 0.12
CA LYS A 113 0.20 -0.38 -0.67
C LYS A 113 -0.80 0.25 0.25
N SER A 114 -1.04 1.55 0.08
CA SER A 114 -2.19 2.24 0.68
C SER A 114 -2.77 3.24 -0.33
N PRO A 115 -4.05 3.10 -0.77
CA PRO A 115 -4.67 4.04 -1.71
C PRO A 115 -4.73 5.49 -1.21
N THR A 116 -4.63 5.66 0.12
CA THR A 116 -4.64 6.95 0.81
C THR A 116 -3.40 7.80 0.52
N TYR A 117 -2.30 7.21 0.04
CA TYR A 117 -1.06 7.94 -0.24
C TYR A 117 -1.20 8.91 -1.43
N GLY A 118 -1.94 8.51 -2.48
CA GLY A 118 -2.19 9.37 -3.63
C GLY A 118 -3.19 10.51 -3.37
N ALA A 119 -3.86 10.52 -2.22
CA ALA A 119 -4.91 11.51 -1.93
C ALA A 119 -4.36 12.93 -1.72
N PHE A 120 -3.15 13.06 -1.17
CA PHE A 120 -2.54 14.35 -0.83
C PHE A 120 -1.05 14.36 -1.20
N PRO A 121 -0.55 15.39 -1.90
CA PRO A 121 0.87 15.49 -2.27
C PRO A 121 1.85 15.34 -1.11
N GLU A 122 1.48 15.83 0.08
CA GLU A 122 2.30 15.80 1.29
C GLU A 122 2.61 14.37 1.76
N ARG A 123 1.68 13.43 1.52
CA ARG A 123 1.87 12.00 1.86
C ARG A 123 2.90 11.34 0.94
N LEU A 124 2.86 11.67 -0.35
CA LEU A 124 3.86 11.23 -1.33
C LEU A 124 5.24 11.82 -1.02
N GLU A 125 5.30 13.08 -0.62
CA GLU A 125 6.54 13.73 -0.21
C GLU A 125 7.11 13.08 1.07
N ARG A 126 6.25 12.74 2.04
CA ARG A 126 6.66 12.03 3.26
C ARG A 126 7.27 10.66 2.94
N LEU A 127 6.69 9.92 2.00
CA LEU A 127 7.25 8.65 1.51
C LEU A 127 8.67 8.84 0.98
N TYR A 128 8.85 9.78 0.04
CA TYR A 128 10.15 10.02 -0.61
C TYR A 128 11.21 10.54 0.35
N ARG A 129 10.85 11.48 1.24
CA ARG A 129 11.75 11.97 2.29
C ARG A 129 12.21 10.87 3.23
N THR A 130 11.34 9.89 3.50
CA THR A 130 11.67 8.77 4.40
C THR A 130 12.53 7.72 3.70
N PHE A 131 12.24 7.44 2.42
CA PHE A 131 12.92 6.44 1.60
C PHE A 131 13.27 6.99 0.20
N PRO A 132 14.35 7.78 0.08
CA PRO A 132 14.73 8.40 -1.19
C PRO A 132 15.16 7.39 -2.27
N HIS A 133 15.44 6.15 -1.87
CA HIS A 133 15.81 5.05 -2.75
C HIS A 133 14.69 4.02 -2.95
N ALA A 134 13.46 4.28 -2.46
CA ALA A 134 12.34 3.37 -2.68
C ALA A 134 12.00 3.21 -4.17
N PHE A 135 11.34 2.10 -4.47
CA PHE A 135 10.72 1.88 -5.77
C PHE A 135 9.23 2.25 -5.68
N PHE A 136 8.69 2.79 -6.77
CA PHE A 136 7.30 3.22 -6.86
C PHE A 136 6.61 2.58 -8.06
N LEU A 137 5.69 1.66 -7.80
CA LEU A 137 4.83 1.05 -8.81
C LEU A 137 3.51 1.83 -8.86
N HIS A 138 3.29 2.60 -9.93
CA HIS A 138 2.02 3.25 -10.19
C HIS A 138 1.06 2.29 -10.93
N LEU A 139 0.12 1.72 -10.19
CA LEU A 139 -0.95 0.92 -10.77
C LEU A 139 -2.10 1.80 -11.24
N THR A 140 -2.47 1.63 -12.50
CA THR A 140 -3.63 2.27 -13.12
C THR A 140 -4.71 1.25 -13.45
N ARG A 141 -5.95 1.71 -13.50
CA ARG A 141 -7.11 0.95 -14.00
C ARG A 141 -7.94 1.87 -14.90
N HIS A 142 -8.65 1.29 -15.86
CA HIS A 142 -9.61 2.01 -16.68
C HIS A 142 -10.59 2.83 -15.80
N PRO A 143 -10.80 4.12 -16.10
CA PRO A 143 -11.56 5.02 -15.22
C PRO A 143 -13.02 4.57 -15.05
N TRP A 144 -13.62 3.97 -16.09
CA TRP A 144 -14.98 3.43 -16.01
C TRP A 144 -15.11 2.34 -14.92
N ASP A 145 -14.21 1.34 -14.94
CA ASP A 145 -14.32 0.21 -14.03
C ASP A 145 -13.90 0.57 -12.60
N ALA A 146 -12.88 1.43 -12.46
CA ALA A 146 -12.50 2.00 -11.18
C ALA A 146 -13.66 2.82 -10.60
N GLY A 147 -14.30 3.65 -11.43
CA GLY A 147 -15.42 4.49 -11.04
C GLY A 147 -16.65 3.69 -10.65
N ALA A 148 -17.03 2.69 -11.46
CA ALA A 148 -18.13 1.78 -11.15
C ALA A 148 -17.91 1.03 -9.84
N SER A 149 -16.66 0.66 -9.53
CA SER A 149 -16.32 0.03 -8.26
C SER A 149 -16.51 0.98 -7.06
N LEU A 150 -16.03 2.22 -7.16
CA LEU A 150 -16.21 3.22 -6.10
C LEU A 150 -17.69 3.59 -5.93
N TYR A 151 -18.42 3.73 -7.03
CA TYR A 151 -19.86 3.99 -7.03
C TYR A 151 -20.64 2.92 -6.25
N ARG A 152 -20.34 1.63 -6.46
CA ARG A 152 -20.93 0.53 -5.69
C ARG A 152 -20.61 0.62 -4.19
N VAL A 153 -19.40 1.08 -3.82
CA VAL A 153 -19.03 1.27 -2.41
C VAL A 153 -19.85 2.39 -1.77
N TYR A 154 -20.04 3.52 -2.45
CA TYR A 154 -20.93 4.58 -1.94
C TYR A 154 -22.34 4.04 -1.71
N GLY A 155 -22.84 3.20 -2.62
CA GLY A 155 -24.15 2.59 -2.46
C GLY A 155 -24.28 1.59 -1.34
N ALA A 156 -23.30 0.71 -1.18
CA ALA A 156 -23.29 -0.22 -0.06
C ALA A 156 -23.23 0.52 1.29
N LYS A 157 -22.41 1.57 1.39
CA LYS A 157 -22.31 2.42 2.58
C LYS A 157 -23.63 3.11 2.91
N ALA A 158 -24.28 3.72 1.92
CA ALA A 158 -25.58 4.35 2.09
C ALA A 158 -26.66 3.34 2.53
N ALA A 159 -26.68 2.15 1.94
CA ALA A 159 -27.62 1.08 2.30
C ALA A 159 -27.44 0.58 3.75
N LEU A 160 -26.21 0.61 4.26
CA LEU A 160 -25.88 0.27 5.65
C LEU A 160 -26.08 1.45 6.63
N GLY A 161 -26.55 2.61 6.16
CA GLY A 161 -26.67 3.83 6.97
C GLY A 161 -25.33 4.45 7.37
N ILE A 162 -24.23 4.00 6.76
CA ILE A 162 -22.87 4.50 7.03
C ILE A 162 -22.58 5.65 6.07
N GLY A 163 -23.06 6.85 6.43
CA GLY A 163 -22.97 8.04 5.59
C GLY A 163 -24.16 8.19 4.63
N ARG A 164 -24.13 9.25 3.81
CA ARG A 164 -25.21 9.56 2.86
C ARG A 164 -24.78 9.25 1.43
N TRP A 165 -25.76 8.88 0.62
CA TRP A 165 -25.58 8.88 -0.83
C TRP A 165 -25.29 10.30 -1.30
N PRO A 166 -24.14 10.59 -1.93
CA PRO A 166 -23.84 11.95 -2.36
C PRO A 166 -24.77 12.40 -3.48
N GLU A 167 -25.27 13.64 -3.42
CA GLU A 167 -26.14 14.21 -4.47
C GLU A 167 -25.48 14.20 -5.86
N ASP A 168 -24.15 14.34 -5.90
CA ASP A 168 -23.34 14.37 -7.12
C ASP A 168 -22.27 13.26 -7.13
N VAL A 169 -22.70 12.03 -6.85
CA VAL A 169 -21.79 10.88 -6.70
C VAL A 169 -20.98 10.61 -7.98
N ALA A 170 -21.52 10.88 -9.16
CA ALA A 170 -20.83 10.65 -10.44
C ALA A 170 -19.60 11.55 -10.57
N ASN A 171 -19.77 12.87 -10.35
CA ASN A 171 -18.63 13.80 -10.40
C ASN A 171 -17.65 13.54 -9.26
N GLN A 172 -18.12 13.16 -8.06
CA GLN A 172 -17.22 12.83 -6.95
C GLN A 172 -16.35 11.60 -7.26
N VAL A 173 -16.91 10.57 -7.91
CA VAL A 173 -16.18 9.38 -8.34
C VAL A 173 -15.10 9.74 -9.36
N GLU A 174 -15.44 10.59 -10.34
CA GLU A 174 -14.48 11.06 -11.35
C GLU A 174 -13.37 11.90 -10.72
N GLN A 175 -13.73 12.90 -9.92
CA GLN A 175 -12.78 13.77 -9.22
C GLN A 175 -11.86 12.97 -8.29
N TYR A 176 -12.40 11.96 -7.61
CA TYR A 176 -11.62 11.05 -6.76
C TYR A 176 -10.50 10.36 -7.56
N TRP A 177 -10.81 9.86 -8.76
CA TRP A 177 -9.88 9.17 -9.65
C TRP A 177 -8.86 10.15 -10.23
N VAL A 178 -9.32 11.27 -10.80
CA VAL A 178 -8.49 12.28 -11.47
C VAL A 178 -7.50 12.90 -10.50
N GLN A 179 -7.96 13.38 -9.34
CA GLN A 179 -7.11 14.06 -8.36
C GLN A 179 -5.93 13.19 -7.91
N ARG A 180 -6.21 11.91 -7.63
CA ARG A 180 -5.18 10.98 -7.14
C ARG A 180 -4.15 10.65 -8.22
N HIS A 181 -4.59 10.42 -9.46
CA HIS A 181 -3.65 10.23 -10.56
C HIS A 181 -2.83 11.48 -10.84
N GLN A 182 -3.43 12.67 -10.79
CA GLN A 182 -2.70 13.93 -10.96
C GLN A 182 -1.62 14.10 -9.89
N ASN A 183 -1.94 13.82 -8.62
CA ASN A 183 -0.95 13.85 -7.53
C ASN A 183 0.21 12.87 -7.79
N ILE A 184 -0.10 11.61 -8.13
CA ILE A 184 0.92 10.59 -8.39
C ILE A 184 1.77 10.95 -9.61
N LEU A 185 1.19 11.46 -10.68
CA LEU A 185 1.92 11.88 -11.88
C LEU A 185 2.80 13.11 -11.61
N ALA A 186 2.31 14.09 -10.83
CA ALA A 186 3.09 15.25 -10.44
C ALA A 186 4.29 14.87 -9.55
N PHE A 187 4.12 13.89 -8.67
CA PHE A 187 5.19 13.30 -7.88
C PHE A 187 6.19 12.53 -8.75
N ALA A 188 5.70 11.68 -9.66
CA ALA A 188 6.54 10.84 -10.52
C ALA A 188 7.51 11.63 -11.41
N LYS A 189 7.15 12.85 -11.81
CA LYS A 189 8.03 13.76 -12.58
C LYS A 189 9.36 14.08 -11.88
N ARG A 190 9.44 13.89 -10.56
CA ARG A 190 10.62 14.19 -9.75
C ARG A 190 11.45 12.95 -9.40
N LEU A 191 10.95 11.76 -9.75
CA LEU A 191 11.60 10.50 -9.41
C LEU A 191 12.61 10.09 -10.49
N PRO A 192 13.72 9.44 -10.10
CA PRO A 192 14.60 8.79 -11.08
C PRO A 192 13.82 7.75 -11.89
N HIS A 193 13.99 7.74 -13.22
CA HIS A 193 13.26 6.82 -14.12
C HIS A 193 13.39 5.34 -13.72
N HIS A 194 14.54 4.92 -13.20
CA HIS A 194 14.77 3.55 -12.76
C HIS A 194 14.06 3.18 -11.43
N ARG A 195 13.44 4.14 -10.73
CA ARG A 195 12.70 3.92 -9.47
C ARG A 195 11.19 4.07 -9.63
N TYR A 196 10.69 4.32 -10.84
CA TYR A 196 9.28 4.47 -11.11
C TYR A 196 8.85 3.56 -12.27
N LEU A 197 7.86 2.72 -12.04
CA LEU A 197 7.22 1.90 -13.06
C LEU A 197 5.71 2.17 -13.06
N ARG A 198 5.13 2.38 -14.24
CA ARG A 198 3.67 2.51 -14.39
C ARG A 198 3.13 1.30 -15.14
N LEU A 199 2.10 0.67 -14.59
CA LEU A 199 1.50 -0.53 -15.15
C LEU A 199 -0.03 -0.50 -15.01
N GLN A 200 -0.74 -1.00 -16.02
CA GLN A 200 -2.17 -1.24 -15.93
C GLN A 200 -2.41 -2.55 -15.17
N GLY A 201 -3.22 -2.51 -14.12
CA GLY A 201 -3.51 -3.69 -13.33
C GLY A 201 -4.21 -4.78 -14.15
N GLU A 202 -5.05 -4.39 -15.11
CA GLU A 202 -5.71 -5.30 -16.05
C GLU A 202 -4.68 -6.11 -16.84
N ARG A 203 -3.62 -5.47 -17.32
CA ARG A 203 -2.57 -6.12 -18.10
C ARG A 203 -1.79 -7.13 -17.26
N LEU A 204 -1.47 -6.77 -16.02
CA LEU A 204 -0.79 -7.68 -15.09
C LEU A 204 -1.64 -8.91 -14.78
N LEU A 205 -2.95 -8.74 -14.56
CA LEU A 205 -3.84 -9.86 -14.25
C LEU A 205 -4.19 -10.71 -15.48
N GLU A 206 -4.21 -10.11 -16.68
CA GLU A 206 -4.43 -10.80 -17.95
C GLU A 206 -3.23 -11.68 -18.35
N ASP A 207 -2.00 -11.22 -18.09
CA ASP A 207 -0.77 -11.88 -18.53
C ASP A 207 0.34 -11.81 -17.45
N PRO A 208 0.14 -12.49 -16.29
CA PRO A 208 1.09 -12.43 -15.18
C PRO A 208 2.48 -12.98 -15.56
N ASP A 209 2.55 -13.98 -16.42
CA ASP A 209 3.80 -14.58 -16.91
C ASP A 209 4.66 -13.57 -17.67
N ARG A 210 4.05 -12.58 -18.31
CA ARG A 210 4.77 -11.49 -18.96
C ARG A 210 5.20 -10.38 -17.99
N TYR A 211 4.30 -9.95 -17.11
CA TYR A 211 4.50 -8.72 -16.35
C TYR A 211 5.19 -8.93 -15.00
N LEU A 212 5.01 -10.08 -14.33
CA LEU A 212 5.71 -10.37 -13.07
C LEU A 212 7.23 -10.42 -13.26
N PRO A 213 7.79 -11.13 -14.28
CA PRO A 213 9.23 -11.10 -14.54
C PRO A 213 9.78 -9.70 -14.78
N GLN A 214 9.04 -8.83 -15.49
CA GLN A 214 9.48 -7.46 -15.73
C GLN A 214 9.55 -6.64 -14.44
N ILE A 215 8.59 -6.81 -13.53
CA ILE A 215 8.60 -6.14 -12.23
C ILE A 215 9.79 -6.62 -11.38
N VAL A 216 10.00 -7.93 -11.27
CA VAL A 216 11.11 -8.45 -10.45
C VAL A 216 12.48 -8.13 -11.05
N GLN A 217 12.60 -8.11 -12.38
CA GLN A 217 13.80 -7.64 -13.08
C GLN A 217 14.09 -6.18 -12.73
N TRP A 218 13.07 -5.32 -12.82
CA TRP A 218 13.18 -3.90 -12.50
C TRP A 218 13.57 -3.67 -11.04
N LEU A 219 13.12 -4.53 -10.12
CA LEU A 219 13.50 -4.49 -8.71
C LEU A 219 14.91 -5.06 -8.44
N GLY A 220 15.54 -5.72 -9.42
CA GLY A 220 16.83 -6.38 -9.28
C GLY A 220 16.76 -7.66 -8.45
N LEU A 221 15.67 -8.42 -8.56
CA LEU A 221 15.44 -9.67 -7.83
C LEU A 221 15.63 -10.91 -8.73
N ARG A 222 15.73 -12.09 -8.12
CA ARG A 222 15.76 -13.38 -8.83
C ARG A 222 14.46 -13.58 -9.62
N MET A 223 14.55 -14.29 -10.75
CA MET A 223 13.43 -14.46 -11.69
C MET A 223 13.30 -15.91 -12.16
N ASP A 224 13.82 -16.86 -11.40
CA ASP A 224 13.61 -18.28 -11.68
C ASP A 224 12.14 -18.65 -11.57
N GLU A 225 11.78 -19.74 -12.25
CA GLU A 225 10.41 -20.22 -12.38
C GLU A 225 9.69 -20.31 -11.04
N GLY A 226 10.31 -20.91 -10.02
CA GLY A 226 9.70 -21.05 -8.69
C GLY A 226 9.36 -19.71 -8.03
N ALA A 227 10.17 -18.67 -8.24
CA ALA A 227 9.89 -17.34 -7.70
C ALA A 227 8.73 -16.65 -8.41
N ILE A 228 8.59 -16.82 -9.74
CA ILE A 228 7.48 -16.26 -10.52
C ILE A 228 6.19 -17.05 -10.30
N GLU A 229 6.26 -18.37 -10.23
CA GLU A 229 5.11 -19.23 -9.93
C GLU A 229 4.49 -18.90 -8.58
N ALA A 230 5.30 -18.71 -7.53
CA ALA A 230 4.79 -18.31 -6.20
C ALA A 230 3.93 -17.04 -6.28
N MET A 231 4.36 -16.04 -7.05
CA MET A 231 3.64 -14.77 -7.24
C MET A 231 2.28 -14.90 -7.93
N LYS A 232 1.99 -16.02 -8.58
CA LYS A 232 0.70 -16.30 -9.21
C LYS A 232 -0.33 -16.89 -8.24
N HIS A 233 0.08 -17.18 -7.00
CA HIS A 233 -0.76 -17.73 -5.93
C HIS A 233 -0.89 -16.76 -4.73
N PRO A 234 -1.50 -15.57 -4.93
CA PRO A 234 -1.61 -14.53 -3.91
C PRO A 234 -2.50 -14.89 -2.70
N GLU A 235 -3.11 -16.06 -2.69
CA GLU A 235 -3.96 -16.59 -1.63
C GLU A 235 -3.21 -17.31 -0.49
N HIS A 236 -1.90 -17.52 -0.62
CA HIS A 236 -1.07 -18.27 0.32
C HIS A 236 -0.63 -17.48 1.57
#